data_AF-C4L3K3-F1
#
_entry.id   AF-C4L3K3-F1
#
_cell.length_a   1.000
_cell.length_b   1.000
_cell.length_c   1.000
_cell.angle_alpha   90.00
_cell.angle_beta   90.00
_cell.angle_gamma   90.00
#
_symmetry.space_group_name_H-M   'P 1'
#
loop_
_entity.id
_entity.type
_entity.pdbx_description
1 polymer ?
#
loop_
_entity_poly.entity_id
_entity_poly.type
_entity_poly.pdbx_seq_one_letter_code
_entity_poly.pdbx_strand_id
1 'polypeptide(L)'
;MLSTILTFLQTSLVPSKRALRLRLAPLHAYMGATFILTLVITILDFFVIRPDFFIPMWLFLHGFAIFFFYLIWVALMALYVQLFTKIYSKNKWAYRQAWPYAVAMTLIPTLLLVIFYHLNPDFLTLGFIIGLGYISFPLTKVPQLKQRRAS
;
A
#
# COMPACT_ATOMS: atom_id res chain seq x y z
N MET A 1 -20.38 4.59 0.05
CA MET A 1 -18.99 5.07 -0.11
C MET A 1 -18.13 4.73 1.11
N LEU A 2 -18.51 5.17 2.32
CA LEU A 2 -17.73 4.89 3.54
C LEU A 2 -17.56 3.40 3.83
N SER A 3 -18.61 2.59 3.70
CA SER A 3 -18.57 1.14 3.87
C SER A 3 -17.55 0.44 2.95
N THR A 4 -17.42 0.93 1.71
CA THR A 4 -16.46 0.41 0.72
C THR A 4 -15.02 0.75 1.12
N ILE A 5 -14.77 1.96 1.62
CA ILE A 5 -13.46 2.38 2.15
C ILE A 5 -13.10 1.52 3.37
N LEU A 6 -14.02 1.33 4.31
CA LEU A 6 -13.79 0.49 5.50
C LEU A 6 -13.49 -0.96 5.12
N THR A 7 -14.25 -1.53 4.19
CA THR A 7 -14.00 -2.90 3.69
C THR A 7 -12.62 -2.98 3.02
N PHE A 8 -12.23 -1.95 2.26
CA PHE A 8 -10.92 -1.87 1.63
C PHE A 8 -9.80 -1.84 2.68
N LEU A 9 -9.92 -0.97 3.70
CA LEU A 9 -8.97 -0.90 4.82
C LEU A 9 -8.87 -2.23 5.57
N GLN A 10 -10.00 -2.84 5.93
CA GLN A 10 -10.03 -4.12 6.64
C GLN A 10 -9.35 -5.24 5.86
N THR A 11 -9.61 -5.32 4.54
CA THR A 11 -8.98 -6.33 3.69
C THR A 11 -7.49 -6.03 3.47
N SER A 12 -7.07 -4.77 3.64
CA SER A 12 -5.67 -4.34 3.55
C SER A 12 -4.85 -4.69 4.80
N LEU A 13 -5.50 -4.90 5.95
CA LEU A 13 -4.86 -5.20 7.24
C LEU A 13 -4.20 -6.59 7.32
N VAL A 14 -4.67 -7.55 6.52
CA VAL A 14 -4.15 -8.92 6.55
C VAL A 14 -3.85 -9.40 5.13
N PRO A 15 -2.60 -9.79 4.83
CA PRO A 15 -2.20 -10.24 3.51
C PRO A 15 -2.78 -11.65 3.29
N SER A 16 -3.93 -11.72 2.63
CA SER A 16 -4.69 -12.96 2.42
C SER A 16 -5.08 -13.14 0.96
N LYS A 17 -5.53 -14.34 0.58
CA LYS A 17 -6.07 -14.58 -0.77
C LYS A 17 -7.24 -13.63 -1.12
N ARG A 18 -7.99 -13.15 -0.12
CA ARG A 18 -9.07 -12.16 -0.31
C ARG A 18 -8.52 -10.79 -0.74
N ALA A 19 -7.30 -10.43 -0.35
CA ALA A 19 -6.65 -9.18 -0.76
C ALA A 19 -6.46 -9.08 -2.28
N LEU A 20 -6.37 -10.20 -2.99
CA LEU A 20 -6.36 -10.21 -4.45
C LEU A 20 -7.63 -9.62 -5.08
N ARG A 21 -8.76 -9.59 -4.35
CA ARG A 21 -10.00 -8.94 -4.80
C ARG A 21 -9.92 -7.42 -4.77
N LEU A 22 -8.98 -6.83 -4.01
CA LEU A 22 -8.80 -5.38 -3.91
C LEU A 22 -8.34 -4.74 -5.22
N ARG A 23 -7.82 -5.54 -6.16
CA ARG A 23 -7.60 -5.09 -7.53
C ARG A 23 -8.87 -4.46 -8.13
N LEU A 24 -10.04 -5.02 -7.81
CA LEU A 24 -11.35 -4.57 -8.33
C LEU A 24 -11.96 -3.40 -7.56
N ALA A 25 -11.22 -2.79 -6.62
CA ALA A 25 -11.75 -1.72 -5.81
C ALA A 25 -12.02 -0.45 -6.64
N PRO A 26 -13.13 0.26 -6.37
CA PRO A 26 -13.44 1.51 -7.06
C PRO A 26 -12.50 2.65 -6.63
N LEU A 27 -12.35 3.66 -7.49
CA LEU A 27 -11.47 4.83 -7.30
C LEU A 27 -11.58 5.46 -5.91
N HIS A 28 -12.81 5.76 -5.49
CA HIS A 28 -13.05 6.40 -4.20
C HIS A 28 -12.59 5.57 -3.00
N ALA A 29 -12.53 4.24 -3.11
CA ALA A 29 -12.14 3.37 -2.02
C ALA A 29 -10.63 3.48 -1.73
N TYR A 30 -9.80 3.34 -2.77
CA TYR A 30 -8.35 3.42 -2.60
C TYR A 30 -7.85 4.86 -2.45
N MET A 31 -8.51 5.85 -3.07
CA MET A 31 -8.19 7.26 -2.82
C MET A 31 -8.56 7.67 -1.39
N GLY A 32 -9.72 7.24 -0.88
CA GLY A 32 -10.10 7.46 0.51
C GLY A 32 -9.12 6.83 1.50
N ALA A 33 -8.68 5.60 1.24
CA ALA A 33 -7.66 4.95 2.06
C ALA A 33 -6.30 5.66 2.04
N THR A 34 -5.88 6.15 0.86
CA THR A 34 -4.65 6.95 0.67
C THR A 34 -4.72 8.25 1.47
N PHE A 35 -5.86 8.93 1.43
CA PHE A 35 -6.10 10.15 2.21
C PHE A 35 -6.07 9.88 3.72
N ILE A 36 -6.74 8.82 4.19
CA ILE A 36 -6.72 8.42 5.61
C ILE A 36 -5.30 8.13 6.08
N LEU A 37 -4.51 7.35 5.31
CA LEU A 37 -3.12 7.06 5.66
C LEU A 37 -2.30 8.35 5.76
N THR A 38 -2.41 9.22 4.75
CA THR A 38 -1.68 10.49 4.71
C THR A 38 -2.00 11.34 5.94
N LEU A 39 -3.29 11.46 6.29
CA LEU A 39 -3.72 12.19 7.47
C LEU A 39 -3.11 11.60 8.75
N VAL A 40 -3.15 10.27 8.89
CA VAL A 40 -2.56 9.57 10.05
C VAL A 40 -1.06 9.84 10.16
N ILE A 41 -0.30 9.70 9.07
CA ILE A 41 1.16 9.96 9.07
C ILE A 41 1.43 11.43 9.38
N THR A 42 0.68 12.36 8.79
CA THR A 42 0.86 13.81 9.03
C THR A 42 0.65 14.16 10.50
N ILE A 43 -0.34 13.54 11.14
CA ILE A 43 -0.63 13.72 12.57
C ILE A 43 0.48 13.08 13.42
N LEU A 44 0.95 11.88 13.09
CA LEU A 44 2.06 11.24 13.80
C LEU A 44 3.34 12.09 13.73
N ASP A 45 3.70 12.54 12.54
CA ASP A 45 4.85 13.41 12.31
C ASP A 45 4.71 14.75 13.06
N PHE A 46 3.50 15.31 13.14
CA PHE A 46 3.26 16.54 13.89
C PHE A 46 3.63 16.39 15.37
N PHE A 47 3.20 15.28 16.00
CA PHE A 47 3.49 15.01 17.41
C PHE A 47 4.97 14.75 17.68
N VAL A 48 5.70 14.15 16.73
CA VAL A 48 7.10 13.75 16.93
C VAL A 48 8.08 14.86 16.54
N ILE A 49 7.84 15.56 15.44
CA ILE A 49 8.84 16.46 14.84
C ILE A 49 8.72 17.87 15.40
N ARG A 50 7.51 18.48 15.45
CA ARG A 50 7.31 19.85 15.95
C ARG A 50 5.88 20.13 16.42
N PRO A 51 5.60 20.10 17.74
CA PRO A 51 4.31 20.51 18.27
C PRO A 51 4.06 22.03 18.16
N ASP A 52 5.11 22.84 17.98
CA ASP A 52 5.02 24.32 18.02
C ASP A 52 4.70 24.98 16.67
N PHE A 53 4.48 24.19 15.60
CA PHE A 53 4.20 24.72 14.27
C PHE A 53 2.71 25.05 14.08
N PHE A 54 2.40 26.06 13.27
CA PHE A 54 1.02 26.45 12.97
C PHE A 54 0.25 25.30 12.30
N ILE A 55 -0.66 24.68 13.06
CA ILE A 55 -1.36 23.43 12.72
C ILE A 55 -1.97 23.44 11.31
N PRO A 56 -2.74 24.46 10.88
CA PRO A 56 -3.36 24.45 9.55
C PRO A 56 -2.33 24.41 8.42
N MET A 57 -1.22 25.13 8.56
CA MET A 57 -0.17 25.15 7.53
C MET A 57 0.61 23.83 7.50
N TRP A 58 0.83 23.20 8.65
CA TRP A 58 1.43 21.85 8.70
C TRP A 58 0.54 20.82 8.00
N LEU A 59 -0.74 20.75 8.40
CA LEU A 59 -1.69 19.78 7.83
C LEU A 59 -1.83 19.95 6.31
N PHE A 60 -1.76 21.18 5.82
CA PHE A 60 -1.79 21.45 4.39
C PHE A 60 -0.47 21.07 3.73
N LEU A 61 0.63 21.77 4.00
CA LEU A 61 1.87 21.61 3.24
C LEU A 61 2.53 20.24 3.47
N HIS A 62 2.65 19.81 4.72
CA HIS A 62 3.26 18.52 5.07
C HIS A 62 2.37 17.37 4.64
N GLY A 63 1.05 17.52 4.83
CA GLY A 63 0.07 16.54 4.37
C GLY A 63 0.10 16.32 2.85
N PHE A 64 0.17 17.40 2.07
CA PHE A 64 0.33 17.29 0.60
C PHE A 64 1.66 16.63 0.23
N ALA A 65 2.76 16.98 0.90
CA ALA A 65 4.05 16.35 0.65
C ALA A 65 4.00 14.84 0.89
N ILE A 66 3.49 14.40 2.05
CA ILE A 66 3.32 12.99 2.38
C ILE A 66 2.42 12.30 1.35
N PHE A 67 1.32 12.95 0.93
CA PHE A 67 0.42 12.40 -0.05
C PHE A 67 1.14 12.09 -1.37
N PHE A 68 1.91 13.05 -1.91
CA PHE A 68 2.65 12.85 -3.15
C PHE A 68 3.76 11.81 -3.01
N PHE A 69 4.54 11.83 -1.93
CA PHE A 69 5.55 10.81 -1.67
C PHE A 69 4.94 9.41 -1.59
N TYR A 70 3.79 9.28 -0.92
CA TYR A 70 3.06 8.03 -0.84
C TYR A 70 2.54 7.58 -2.22
N LEU A 71 2.03 8.49 -3.05
CA LEU A 71 1.61 8.15 -4.41
C LEU A 71 2.77 7.69 -5.30
N ILE A 72 3.95 8.32 -5.19
CA ILE A 72 5.16 7.87 -5.90
C ILE A 72 5.55 6.47 -5.41
N TRP A 73 5.53 6.24 -4.10
CA TRP A 73 5.79 4.94 -3.50
C TRP A 73 4.83 3.86 -4.01
N VAL A 74 3.52 4.16 -4.01
CA VAL A 74 2.49 3.27 -4.57
C VAL A 74 2.73 3.00 -6.05
N ALA A 75 3.14 4.00 -6.84
CA ALA A 75 3.44 3.82 -8.25
C ALA A 75 4.60 2.82 -8.46
N LEU A 76 5.67 2.96 -7.68
CA LEU A 76 6.79 2.00 -7.69
C LEU A 76 6.34 0.60 -7.30
N MET A 77 5.52 0.48 -6.26
CA MET A 77 4.97 -0.80 -5.81
C MET A 77 4.00 -1.41 -6.82
N ALA A 78 3.23 -0.59 -7.55
CA ALA A 78 2.36 -1.07 -8.62
C ALA A 78 3.18 -1.67 -9.78
N LEU A 79 4.30 -1.04 -10.14
CA LEU A 79 5.24 -1.59 -11.13
C LEU A 79 5.86 -2.90 -10.62
N TYR A 80 6.27 -2.95 -9.35
CA TYR A 80 6.76 -4.18 -8.71
C TYR A 80 5.72 -5.31 -8.76
N VAL A 81 4.46 -5.03 -8.39
CA VAL A 81 3.36 -5.99 -8.45
C VAL A 81 3.14 -6.49 -9.89
N GLN A 82 3.17 -5.60 -10.88
CA GLN A 82 3.08 -5.98 -12.29
C GLN A 82 4.22 -6.91 -12.71
N LEU A 83 5.46 -6.59 -12.32
CA LEU A 83 6.62 -7.42 -12.62
C LEU A 83 6.52 -8.80 -11.96
N PHE A 84 6.23 -8.83 -10.65
CA PHE A 84 6.11 -10.06 -9.88
C PHE A 84 5.02 -10.98 -10.45
N THR A 85 3.85 -10.41 -10.76
CA THR A 85 2.73 -11.18 -11.33
C THR A 85 3.03 -11.69 -12.74
N LYS A 86 3.75 -10.91 -13.57
CA LYS A 86 4.23 -11.35 -14.89
C LYS A 86 5.14 -12.57 -14.77
N ILE A 87 6.07 -12.56 -13.82
CA ILE A 87 7.02 -13.65 -13.58
C ILE A 87 6.29 -14.89 -13.05
N TYR A 88 5.43 -14.73 -12.03
CA TYR A 88 4.90 -15.86 -11.27
C TYR A 88 3.61 -16.48 -11.86
N SER A 89 2.70 -15.68 -12.42
CA SER A 89 1.37 -16.16 -12.80
C SER A 89 1.21 -16.46 -14.29
N LYS A 90 2.07 -15.91 -15.17
CA LYS A 90 1.95 -15.91 -16.66
C LYS A 90 0.57 -15.48 -17.20
N ASN A 91 -0.37 -15.11 -16.34
CA ASN A 91 -1.75 -14.81 -16.68
C ASN A 91 -1.92 -13.31 -16.93
N LYS A 92 -2.24 -12.95 -18.18
CA LYS A 92 -2.44 -11.56 -18.62
C LYS A 92 -3.57 -10.84 -17.86
N TRP A 93 -4.47 -11.57 -17.19
CA TRP A 93 -5.57 -10.99 -16.41
C TRP A 93 -5.12 -10.30 -15.11
N ALA A 94 -3.91 -10.58 -14.61
CA ALA A 94 -3.38 -9.88 -13.43
C ALA A 94 -3.08 -8.39 -13.68
N TYR A 95 -3.02 -7.95 -14.95
CA TYR A 95 -2.60 -6.59 -15.32
C TYR A 95 -3.62 -5.49 -15.05
N ARG A 96 -4.92 -5.78 -15.05
CA ARG A 96 -5.90 -4.70 -15.25
C ARG A 96 -5.98 -3.71 -14.09
N GLN A 97 -5.58 -4.07 -12.86
CA GLN A 97 -5.66 -3.16 -11.71
C GLN A 97 -4.58 -3.47 -10.64
N ALA A 98 -3.30 -3.33 -10.99
CA ALA A 98 -2.19 -3.42 -10.04
C ALA A 98 -2.20 -2.25 -9.03
N TRP A 99 -2.69 -1.09 -9.44
CA TRP A 99 -2.70 0.13 -8.61
C TRP A 99 -3.56 0.01 -7.34
N PRO A 100 -4.85 -0.38 -7.40
CA PRO A 100 -5.66 -0.51 -6.17
C PRO A 100 -5.12 -1.56 -5.21
N TYR A 101 -4.53 -2.63 -5.75
CA TYR A 101 -3.84 -3.63 -4.94
C TYR A 101 -2.57 -3.08 -4.28
N ALA A 102 -1.74 -2.34 -5.03
CA ALA A 102 -0.54 -1.72 -4.50
C ALA A 102 -0.91 -0.77 -3.35
N VAL A 103 -1.87 0.14 -3.56
CA VAL A 103 -2.38 1.01 -2.49
C VAL A 103 -2.74 0.20 -1.26
N ALA A 104 -3.59 -0.82 -1.40
CA ALA A 104 -4.01 -1.65 -0.27
C ALA A 104 -2.83 -2.27 0.49
N MET A 105 -1.92 -2.91 -0.24
CA MET A 105 -0.84 -3.66 0.36
C MET A 105 0.32 -2.79 0.85
N THR A 106 0.36 -1.50 0.50
CA THR A 106 1.33 -0.54 1.03
C THR A 106 0.85 0.19 2.26
N LEU A 107 -0.46 0.23 2.56
CA LEU A 107 -1.00 0.99 3.70
C LEU A 107 -0.30 0.62 5.02
N ILE A 108 -0.33 -0.65 5.39
CA ILE A 108 0.21 -1.13 6.67
C ILE A 108 1.74 -1.10 6.67
N PRO A 109 2.44 -1.59 5.64
CA PRO A 109 3.89 -1.44 5.58
C PRO A 109 4.38 -0.01 5.68
N THR A 110 3.70 0.96 5.06
CA THR A 110 4.08 2.38 5.13
C THR A 110 3.93 2.91 6.55
N LEU A 111 2.81 2.58 7.21
CA LEU A 111 2.60 2.98 8.60
C LEU A 111 3.68 2.38 9.53
N LEU A 112 4.00 1.10 9.37
CA LEU A 112 5.07 0.44 10.12
C LEU A 112 6.44 1.07 9.84
N LEU A 113 6.71 1.44 8.60
CA LEU A 113 7.99 2.04 8.20
C LEU A 113 8.17 3.42 8.82
N VAL A 114 7.10 4.24 8.87
CA VAL A 114 7.11 5.53 9.59
C VAL A 114 7.35 5.32 11.08
N ILE A 115 6.65 4.37 11.71
CA ILE A 115 6.84 4.05 13.14
C ILE A 115 8.29 3.59 13.40
N PHE A 116 8.81 2.67 12.60
CA PHE A 116 10.18 2.17 12.74
C PHE A 116 11.22 3.27 12.56
N TYR A 117 11.04 4.13 11.56
CA TYR A 117 11.90 5.28 11.34
C TYR A 117 11.95 6.22 12.56
N HIS A 118 10.81 6.44 13.22
CA HIS A 118 10.75 7.27 14.43
C HIS A 118 11.33 6.58 15.67
N LEU A 119 11.32 5.24 15.74
CA LEU A 119 11.94 4.49 16.83
C LEU A 119 13.47 4.42 16.68
N ASN A 120 13.94 4.05 15.50
CA ASN A 120 15.35 4.04 15.14
C ASN A 120 15.48 4.07 13.60
N PRO A 121 16.15 5.08 13.02
CA PRO A 121 16.39 5.14 11.58
C PRO A 121 17.05 3.88 10.97
N ASP A 122 17.83 3.12 11.74
CA ASP A 122 18.45 1.87 11.27
C ASP A 122 17.43 0.75 10.95
N PHE A 123 16.20 0.85 11.49
CA PHE A 123 15.13 -0.13 11.22
C PHE A 123 14.40 0.09 9.89
N LEU A 124 14.77 1.12 9.13
CA LEU A 124 14.15 1.44 7.85
C LEU A 124 14.32 0.30 6.83
N THR A 125 15.51 -0.32 6.78
CA THR A 125 15.77 -1.50 5.92
C THR A 125 14.91 -2.70 6.31
N LEU A 126 14.74 -2.95 7.62
CA LEU A 126 13.88 -4.02 8.13
C LEU A 126 12.41 -3.79 7.74
N GLY A 127 11.92 -2.55 7.89
CA GLY A 127 10.59 -2.15 7.47
C GLY A 127 10.33 -2.38 5.98
N PHE A 128 11.31 -2.08 5.12
CA PHE A 128 11.23 -2.35 3.69
C PHE A 128 11.13 -3.85 3.39
N ILE A 129 11.95 -4.69 4.04
CA ILE A 129 11.92 -6.15 3.83
C ILE A 129 10.55 -6.73 4.21
N ILE A 130 10.04 -6.33 5.38
CA ILE A 130 8.71 -6.73 5.85
C ILE A 130 7.63 -6.28 4.85
N GLY A 131 7.73 -5.03 4.35
CA GLY A 131 6.79 -4.48 3.37
C GLY A 131 6.78 -5.26 2.06
N LEU A 132 7.95 -5.61 1.51
CA LEU A 132 8.05 -6.43 0.31
C LEU A 132 7.45 -7.82 0.52
N GLY A 133 7.72 -8.45 1.67
CA GLY A 133 7.10 -9.72 2.04
C GLY A 133 5.57 -9.62 2.10
N TYR A 134 5.06 -8.56 2.73
CA TYR A 134 3.63 -8.30 2.89
C TYR A 134 2.91 -8.16 1.55
N ILE A 135 3.48 -7.37 0.62
CA ILE A 135 2.91 -7.14 -0.71
C ILE A 135 2.97 -8.41 -1.56
N SER A 136 4.05 -9.18 -1.44
CA SER A 136 4.31 -10.36 -2.29
C SER A 136 3.51 -11.59 -1.86
N PHE A 137 3.25 -11.75 -0.56
CA PHE A 137 2.63 -12.96 -0.02
C PHE A 137 1.30 -13.33 -0.68
N PRO A 138 0.29 -12.43 -0.81
CA PRO A 138 -0.96 -12.77 -1.49
C PRO A 138 -0.79 -13.11 -2.96
N LEU A 139 0.21 -12.50 -3.63
CA LEU A 139 0.50 -12.75 -5.04
C LEU A 139 0.98 -14.18 -5.29
N THR A 140 1.69 -14.78 -4.33
CA THR A 140 2.10 -16.20 -4.43
C THR A 140 0.94 -17.18 -4.41
N LYS A 141 -0.25 -16.75 -3.93
CA LYS A 141 -1.46 -17.56 -3.83
C LYS A 141 -2.36 -17.45 -5.06
N VAL A 142 -1.94 -16.69 -6.08
CA VAL A 142 -2.64 -16.65 -7.37
C VAL A 142 -2.50 -18.01 -8.05
N PRO A 143 -3.60 -18.66 -8.48
CA PRO A 143 -3.51 -19.92 -9.21
C PRO A 143 -2.62 -19.76 -10.44
N GLN A 144 -1.54 -20.54 -10.50
CA GLN A 144 -0.78 -20.67 -11.74
C GLN A 144 -1.71 -21.38 -12.74
N LEU A 145 -1.88 -20.80 -13.92
CA LEU A 145 -2.46 -21.54 -15.03
C LEU A 145 -1.61 -22.80 -15.18
N LYS A 146 -2.15 -23.97 -14.81
CA LYS A 146 -1.55 -25.25 -15.22
C LYS A 146 -1.29 -25.08 -16.71
N GLN A 147 -0.03 -25.14 -17.13
CA GLN A 147 0.27 -25.45 -18.51
C GLN A 147 -0.60 -26.67 -18.81
N ARG A 148 -1.67 -26.48 -19.60
CA ARG A 148 -2.28 -27.62 -20.27
C ARG A 148 -1.09 -28.27 -20.96
N ARG A 149 -0.70 -29.45 -20.48
CA ARG A 149 0.18 -30.34 -21.23
C ARG A 149 -0.51 -30.46 -22.57
N ALA A 150 0.01 -29.75 -23.56
CA ALA A 150 -0.29 -30.02 -24.94
C ALA A 150 0.46 -31.31 -25.25
N SER A 151 -0.31 -32.29 -25.72
CA SER A 151 0.09 -33.61 -26.23
C SER A 151 0.97 -34.45 -25.30
#